data_AF-A0A7J7T5N9-F1
#
_entry.id   AF-A0A7J7T5N9-F1
#
_cell.length_a   1.000
_cell.length_b   1.000
_cell.length_c   1.000
_cell.angle_alpha   90.00
_cell.angle_beta   90.00
_cell.angle_gamma   90.00
#
_symmetry.space_group_name_H-M   'P 1'
#
loop_
_entity.id
_entity.type
_entity.pdbx_description
1 polymer ?
#
loop_
_entity_poly.entity_id
_entity_poly.type
_entity_poly.pdbx_seq_one_letter_code
_entity_poly.pdbx_strand_id
1 'polypeptide(L)'
;MALPRLLWVWLLVAGTQGVRDGDMRLANGDAPNEGRVEIFYGGQWGTVCDNLWDLVDASVVCRALGFENATEALGRAAFGPGTGPIMLDEVQCSGTESSLANCSSLGWLRSKCRHNQDAGVICSNETGGAHTLDLSGALPAALAQIFDSQRGCDLTVAVKADGAEPLSLCAHSLILTSNPEAQALWSEPGSTVTMEVDAECLPVATDFIRYFYSRRIDVSLPNVKCLHKLASVFGAQQLQAYCAGLFAFLLPEDLSFQTALDLHAYALAMQDPTLEELCVQFLAWNFEALTGAEAWPRVPTALLRALLSRSELAVPSELALLTALDAWSREGLLLPLPRRLLQQLPGGHPPLLPDQLLGGGLAGGCRPPGAHPPPPPEAPPSPRGEHSPAPSPPQQPPPASHTGLQMSPCSH
;
A
#
# COMPACT_ATOMS: atom_id res chain seq x y z
N MET A 1 28.33 -0.44 -19.11
CA MET A 1 27.53 -1.00 -18.02
C MET A 1 27.68 -0.07 -16.83
N ALA A 2 26.83 0.95 -16.77
CA ALA A 2 26.84 1.90 -15.67
C ALA A 2 25.96 1.35 -14.55
N LEU A 3 26.45 1.38 -13.30
CA LEU A 3 25.63 1.08 -12.12
C LEU A 3 24.30 1.85 -12.18
N PRO A 4 23.18 1.25 -11.72
CA PRO A 4 21.92 1.99 -11.62
C PRO A 4 22.12 3.19 -10.69
N ARG A 5 21.72 4.37 -11.18
CA ARG A 5 21.89 5.69 -10.54
C ARG A 5 21.11 5.85 -9.21
N LEU A 6 20.62 4.76 -8.62
CA LEU A 6 20.07 4.70 -7.26
C LEU A 6 21.12 5.00 -6.16
N LEU A 7 22.41 4.92 -6.49
CA LEU A 7 23.51 5.26 -5.57
C LEU A 7 23.66 6.76 -5.28
N TRP A 8 23.06 7.65 -6.10
CA TRP A 8 23.19 9.10 -5.93
C TRP A 8 22.11 9.70 -5.02
N VAL A 9 20.94 9.08 -4.95
CA VAL A 9 19.84 9.47 -4.03
C VAL A 9 20.28 9.34 -2.56
N TRP A 10 21.17 8.41 -2.26
CA TRP A 10 21.76 8.24 -0.93
C TRP A 10 22.68 9.38 -0.46
N LEU A 11 23.27 10.17 -1.38
CA LEU A 11 24.34 11.11 -1.05
C LEU A 11 23.88 12.56 -0.88
N LEU A 12 22.67 12.92 -1.32
CA LEU A 12 22.24 14.33 -1.36
C LEU A 12 21.06 14.69 -0.45
N VAL A 13 20.22 13.75 0.00
CA VAL A 13 18.96 14.10 0.71
C VAL A 13 18.88 13.57 2.14
N ALA A 14 19.58 12.50 2.50
CA ALA A 14 19.65 12.04 3.88
C ALA A 14 21.11 11.90 4.31
N GLY A 15 21.49 12.50 5.43
CA GLY A 15 22.62 11.99 6.18
C GLY A 15 22.35 10.51 6.49
N THR A 16 23.02 9.62 5.74
CA THR A 16 23.41 8.24 6.06
C THR A 16 22.41 7.34 6.80
N GLN A 17 21.90 6.29 6.13
CA GLN A 17 21.80 4.88 6.61
C GLN A 17 21.50 3.94 5.41
N GLY A 18 22.46 3.78 4.48
CA GLY A 18 22.35 2.81 3.36
C GLY A 18 21.92 1.43 3.81
N VAL A 19 21.19 0.68 2.96
CA VAL A 19 20.76 -0.71 3.24
C VAL A 19 21.96 -1.52 3.73
N ARG A 20 21.82 -2.12 4.92
CA ARG A 20 22.90 -2.83 5.61
C ARG A 20 22.63 -4.33 5.62
N ASP A 21 23.70 -5.09 5.84
CA ASP A 21 23.57 -6.51 6.13
C ASP A 21 22.67 -6.69 7.36
N GLY A 22 21.63 -7.52 7.19
CA GLY A 22 20.60 -7.75 8.21
C GLY A 22 19.32 -6.94 8.04
N ASP A 23 19.23 -6.02 7.08
CA ASP A 23 17.95 -5.37 6.75
C ASP A 23 16.97 -6.39 6.17
N MET A 24 15.69 -6.25 6.50
CA MET A 24 14.64 -7.20 6.14
C MET A 24 13.52 -6.52 5.37
N ARG A 25 12.77 -7.29 4.59
CA ARG A 25 11.54 -6.85 3.91
C ARG A 25 10.59 -8.01 3.68
N LEU A 26 9.32 -7.70 3.39
CA LEU A 26 8.31 -8.65 2.93
C LEU A 26 8.10 -8.52 1.43
N ALA A 27 7.86 -9.64 0.76
CA ALA A 27 7.59 -9.68 -0.67
C ALA A 27 6.40 -10.60 -1.00
N ASN A 28 5.65 -10.30 -2.06
CA ASN A 28 4.49 -11.08 -2.53
C ASN A 28 3.36 -11.29 -1.49
N GLY A 29 3.15 -10.38 -0.55
CA GLY A 29 1.91 -10.31 0.22
C GLY A 29 0.81 -9.58 -0.54
N ASP A 30 -0.46 -9.85 -0.24
CA ASP A 30 -1.58 -9.06 -0.74
C ASP A 30 -1.81 -7.80 0.12
N ALA A 31 -1.21 -7.76 1.31
CA ALA A 31 -1.22 -6.64 2.25
C ALA A 31 0.21 -6.33 2.75
N PRO A 32 0.49 -5.08 3.20
CA PRO A 32 1.85 -4.66 3.60
C PRO A 32 2.37 -5.36 4.87
N ASN A 33 1.49 -5.96 5.65
CA ASN A 33 1.83 -6.70 6.87
C ASN A 33 2.08 -8.19 6.63
N GLU A 34 2.08 -8.66 5.38
CA GLU A 34 2.29 -10.06 5.07
C GLU A 34 3.23 -10.25 3.88
N GLY A 35 3.83 -11.43 3.79
CA GLY A 35 4.67 -11.78 2.65
C GLY A 35 5.79 -12.75 2.98
N ARG A 36 6.51 -13.16 1.93
CA ARG A 36 7.77 -13.91 2.01
C ARG A 36 8.84 -13.03 2.65
N VAL A 37 9.61 -13.60 3.58
CA VAL A 37 10.70 -12.89 4.26
C VAL A 37 11.94 -12.87 3.39
N GLU A 38 12.46 -11.67 3.14
CA GLU A 38 13.75 -11.47 2.47
C GLU A 38 14.69 -10.65 3.37
N ILE A 39 15.97 -11.02 3.38
CA ILE A 39 17.02 -10.37 4.18
C ILE A 39 18.21 -10.00 3.30
N PHE A 40 18.80 -8.83 3.55
CA PHE A 40 19.94 -8.31 2.82
C PHE A 40 21.25 -8.80 3.42
N TYR A 41 22.13 -9.35 2.59
CA TYR A 41 23.47 -9.75 3.01
C TYR A 41 24.43 -9.76 1.83
N GLY A 42 25.61 -9.14 2.00
CA GLY A 42 26.67 -9.17 1.00
C GLY A 42 26.30 -8.48 -0.30
N GLY A 43 25.48 -7.42 -0.23
CA GLY A 43 25.12 -6.59 -1.38
C GLY A 43 23.91 -7.06 -2.20
N GLN A 44 23.20 -8.11 -1.75
CA GLN A 44 22.00 -8.61 -2.43
C GLN A 44 20.92 -9.06 -1.43
N TRP A 45 19.67 -9.05 -1.88
CA TRP A 45 18.54 -9.64 -1.16
C TRP A 45 18.49 -11.15 -1.42
N GLY A 46 18.02 -11.91 -0.43
CA GLY A 46 17.72 -13.33 -0.58
C GLY A 46 16.71 -13.80 0.46
N THR A 47 16.25 -15.03 0.33
CA THR A 47 15.12 -15.58 1.13
C THR A 47 15.58 -16.27 2.40
N VAL A 48 14.65 -16.57 3.30
CA VAL A 48 14.89 -17.35 4.53
C VAL A 48 14.20 -18.70 4.38
N CYS A 49 14.86 -19.79 4.80
CA CYS A 49 14.24 -21.12 4.78
C CYS A 49 13.26 -21.33 5.94
N ASP A 50 12.21 -22.12 5.72
CA ASP A 50 11.16 -22.47 6.68
C ASP A 50 11.54 -23.57 7.70
N ASN A 51 12.76 -24.13 7.66
CA ASN A 51 13.19 -25.11 8.66
C ASN A 51 13.36 -24.42 10.02
N LEU A 52 12.68 -24.97 11.04
CA LEU A 52 12.57 -24.41 12.39
C LEU A 52 11.94 -23.01 12.46
N TRP A 53 11.43 -22.49 11.34
CA TRP A 53 10.77 -21.20 11.28
C TRP A 53 9.51 -21.21 12.15
N ASP A 54 9.51 -20.40 13.19
CA ASP A 54 8.40 -20.33 14.14
C ASP A 54 7.90 -18.90 14.35
N LEU A 55 6.88 -18.79 15.22
CA LEU A 55 6.26 -17.51 15.50
C LEU A 55 7.23 -16.52 16.18
N VAL A 56 8.22 -17.00 16.92
CA VAL A 56 9.22 -16.16 17.60
C VAL A 56 10.15 -15.52 16.58
N ASP A 57 10.58 -16.27 15.56
CA ASP A 57 11.37 -15.73 14.45
C ASP A 57 10.55 -14.72 13.63
N ALA A 58 9.30 -15.07 13.32
CA ALA A 58 8.38 -14.18 12.62
C ALA A 58 8.14 -12.87 13.40
N SER A 59 8.02 -12.93 14.74
CA SER A 59 7.88 -11.76 15.61
C SER A 59 9.08 -10.81 15.50
N VAL A 60 10.29 -11.34 15.36
CA VAL A 60 11.50 -10.51 15.15
C VAL A 60 11.40 -9.76 13.83
N VAL A 61 10.96 -10.42 12.75
CA VAL A 61 10.73 -9.78 11.45
C VAL A 61 9.68 -8.69 11.57
N CYS A 62 8.50 -9.02 12.10
CA CYS A 62 7.39 -8.08 12.21
C CYS A 62 7.77 -6.83 13.02
N ARG A 63 8.43 -6.98 14.16
CA ARG A 63 8.87 -5.82 14.95
C ARG A 63 9.96 -5.00 14.30
N ALA A 64 10.92 -5.64 13.64
CA ALA A 64 11.95 -4.94 12.90
C ALA A 64 11.37 -4.12 11.74
N LEU A 65 10.24 -4.57 11.18
CA LEU A 65 9.47 -3.88 10.14
C LEU A 65 8.41 -2.92 10.70
N GLY A 66 8.37 -2.68 12.01
CA GLY A 66 7.47 -1.71 12.62
C GLY A 66 6.06 -2.23 12.92
N PHE A 67 5.83 -3.54 12.92
CA PHE A 67 4.61 -4.17 13.42
C PHE A 67 4.73 -4.55 14.90
N GLU A 68 3.61 -4.63 15.62
CA GLU A 68 3.68 -5.00 17.04
C GLU A 68 4.16 -6.45 17.22
N ASN A 69 3.59 -7.39 16.45
CA ASN A 69 3.95 -8.79 16.54
C ASN A 69 3.63 -9.58 15.26
N ALA A 70 4.10 -10.83 15.17
CA ALA A 70 3.62 -11.78 14.18
C ALA A 70 2.32 -12.45 14.65
N THR A 71 1.36 -12.57 13.74
CA THR A 71 0.17 -13.40 13.91
C THR A 71 0.36 -14.79 13.33
N GLU A 72 1.13 -14.92 12.24
CA GLU A 72 1.44 -16.19 11.61
C GLU A 72 2.90 -16.26 11.15
N ALA A 73 3.49 -17.45 11.31
CA ALA A 73 4.75 -17.86 10.69
C ALA A 73 4.43 -18.91 9.63
N LEU A 74 4.65 -18.57 8.37
CA LEU A 74 4.27 -19.39 7.23
C LEU A 74 5.51 -20.01 6.59
N GLY A 75 5.39 -21.26 6.14
CA GLY A 75 6.43 -21.96 5.39
C GLY A 75 5.97 -22.33 3.99
N ARG A 76 6.73 -23.20 3.34
CA ARG A 76 6.40 -23.83 2.05
C ARG A 76 6.06 -22.85 0.94
N ALA A 77 6.71 -21.67 0.96
CA ALA A 77 6.49 -20.63 -0.02
C ALA A 77 5.00 -20.22 -0.13
N ALA A 78 4.34 -19.98 1.01
CA ALA A 78 2.94 -19.56 1.06
C ALA A 78 2.65 -18.32 0.19
N PHE A 79 3.60 -17.39 0.11
CA PHE A 79 3.56 -16.18 -0.74
C PHE A 79 4.27 -16.37 -2.09
N GLY A 80 4.38 -17.62 -2.53
CA GLY A 80 5.13 -18.01 -3.72
C GLY A 80 6.65 -18.08 -3.51
N PRO A 81 7.34 -18.88 -4.35
CA PRO A 81 8.78 -19.06 -4.24
C PRO A 81 9.52 -17.78 -4.61
N GLY A 82 10.57 -17.45 -3.86
CA GLY A 82 11.49 -16.40 -4.21
C GLY A 82 12.48 -16.81 -5.30
N THR A 83 13.47 -15.93 -5.52
CA THR A 83 14.54 -16.14 -6.49
C THR A 83 15.86 -15.68 -5.90
N GLY A 84 16.96 -16.35 -6.25
CA GLY A 84 18.31 -15.96 -5.82
C GLY A 84 18.82 -16.83 -4.67
N PRO A 85 19.70 -16.31 -3.80
CA PRO A 85 20.22 -17.09 -2.67
C PRO A 85 19.20 -17.23 -1.55
N ILE A 86 19.23 -18.37 -0.85
CA ILE A 86 18.61 -18.54 0.46
C ILE A 86 19.67 -18.15 1.50
N MET A 87 19.43 -17.07 2.21
CA MET A 87 20.39 -16.40 3.09
C MET A 87 20.56 -17.12 4.42
N LEU A 88 19.45 -17.56 5.03
CA LEU A 88 19.42 -18.14 6.37
C LEU A 88 18.58 -19.42 6.39
N ASP A 89 18.95 -20.35 7.27
CA ASP A 89 18.33 -21.65 7.50
C ASP A 89 18.49 -22.04 8.98
N GLU A 90 17.52 -22.79 9.50
CA GLU A 90 17.38 -23.15 10.93
C GLU A 90 17.51 -21.93 11.86
N VAL A 91 16.85 -20.84 11.48
CA VAL A 91 16.79 -19.61 12.29
C VAL A 91 16.10 -19.92 13.60
N GLN A 92 16.71 -19.48 14.70
CA GLN A 92 16.22 -19.67 16.06
C GLN A 92 16.50 -18.39 16.85
N CYS A 93 15.49 -17.53 16.91
CA CYS A 93 15.49 -16.30 17.67
C CYS A 93 15.03 -16.54 19.13
N SER A 94 15.49 -15.70 20.04
CA SER A 94 14.95 -15.57 21.41
C SER A 94 13.70 -14.69 21.46
N GLY A 95 13.41 -13.97 20.38
CA GLY A 95 12.28 -13.07 20.28
C GLY A 95 12.58 -11.70 20.85
N THR A 96 13.84 -11.27 20.97
CA THR A 96 14.23 -9.91 21.41
C THR A 96 15.20 -9.23 20.46
N GLU A 97 15.60 -9.93 19.41
CA GLU A 97 16.53 -9.48 18.40
C GLU A 97 15.91 -8.36 17.54
N SER A 98 16.77 -7.48 17.05
CA SER A 98 16.42 -6.40 16.12
C SER A 98 16.43 -6.84 14.65
N SER A 99 16.99 -8.01 14.36
CA SER A 99 17.08 -8.60 13.01
C SER A 99 17.34 -10.10 13.11
N LEU A 100 16.92 -10.87 12.09
CA LEU A 100 17.28 -12.29 11.99
C LEU A 100 18.79 -12.51 11.88
N ALA A 101 19.56 -11.50 11.46
CA ALA A 101 21.03 -11.53 11.46
C ALA A 101 21.63 -11.76 12.86
N ASN A 102 20.88 -11.43 13.91
CA ASN A 102 21.28 -11.54 15.30
C ASN A 102 20.78 -12.83 15.96
N CYS A 103 19.99 -13.63 15.25
CA CYS A 103 19.48 -14.91 15.74
C CYS A 103 20.49 -16.04 15.48
N SER A 104 20.34 -17.15 16.20
CA SER A 104 21.10 -18.36 15.89
C SER A 104 20.63 -18.92 14.55
N SER A 105 21.55 -19.42 13.72
CA SER A 105 21.26 -20.05 12.43
C SER A 105 22.44 -20.93 12.00
N LEU A 106 22.30 -21.67 10.88
CA LEU A 106 23.42 -22.40 10.27
C LEU A 106 24.52 -21.48 9.68
N GLY A 107 24.28 -20.17 9.66
CA GLY A 107 25.16 -19.14 9.11
C GLY A 107 24.75 -18.72 7.69
N TRP A 108 25.24 -17.54 7.28
CA TRP A 108 24.91 -16.94 5.99
C TRP A 108 25.21 -17.84 4.80
N LEU A 109 24.27 -17.89 3.85
CA LEU A 109 24.36 -18.66 2.59
C LEU A 109 24.56 -20.17 2.80
N ARG A 110 24.25 -20.68 4.00
CA ARG A 110 24.33 -22.12 4.33
C ARG A 110 22.94 -22.68 4.49
N SER A 111 22.36 -23.13 3.37
CA SER A 111 21.08 -23.81 3.35
C SER A 111 21.09 -24.98 2.36
N LYS A 112 20.28 -26.00 2.66
CA LYS A 112 19.94 -27.08 1.70
C LYS A 112 18.53 -26.93 1.13
N CYS A 113 17.84 -25.87 1.49
CA CYS A 113 16.47 -25.61 1.09
C CYS A 113 16.38 -25.24 -0.39
N ARG A 114 15.16 -25.33 -0.90
CA ARG A 114 14.77 -24.81 -2.21
C ARG A 114 13.70 -23.74 -2.00
N HIS A 115 13.44 -22.91 -3.01
CA HIS A 115 12.46 -21.82 -2.87
C HIS A 115 11.01 -22.27 -2.62
N ASN A 116 10.67 -23.56 -2.77
CA ASN A 116 9.38 -24.08 -2.29
C ASN A 116 9.34 -24.28 -0.76
N GLN A 117 10.39 -23.87 -0.05
CA GLN A 117 10.57 -23.89 1.40
C GLN A 117 10.90 -22.49 1.92
N ASP A 118 10.62 -21.44 1.15
CA ASP A 118 10.82 -20.07 1.64
C ASP A 118 9.80 -19.75 2.75
N ALA A 119 10.29 -19.08 3.78
CA ALA A 119 9.53 -18.62 4.92
C ALA A 119 8.77 -17.33 4.60
N GLY A 120 7.62 -17.17 5.25
CA GLY A 120 6.77 -16.00 5.19
C GLY A 120 6.20 -15.66 6.56
N VAL A 121 5.58 -14.50 6.66
CA VAL A 121 4.92 -14.02 7.88
C VAL A 121 3.60 -13.33 7.56
N ILE A 122 2.71 -13.31 8.54
CA ILE A 122 1.62 -12.33 8.64
C ILE A 122 1.80 -11.61 9.97
N CYS A 123 2.07 -10.32 9.91
CA CYS A 123 2.18 -9.44 11.07
C CYS A 123 0.80 -8.95 11.51
N SER A 124 0.67 -8.56 12.77
CA SER A 124 -0.52 -7.88 13.27
C SER A 124 -0.78 -6.62 12.43
N ASN A 125 -2.04 -6.41 12.02
CA ASN A 125 -2.47 -5.18 11.33
C ASN A 125 -2.19 -3.90 12.15
N GLU A 126 -1.92 -4.06 13.45
CA GLU A 126 -1.38 -3.02 14.30
C GLU A 126 0.12 -2.89 14.00
N THR A 127 0.46 -1.93 13.14
CA THR A 127 1.81 -1.40 13.05
C THR A 127 2.18 -0.86 14.43
N GLY A 128 3.14 -1.46 15.13
CA GLY A 128 3.83 -0.86 16.27
C GLY A 128 4.49 0.49 15.93
N GLY A 129 4.52 0.87 14.65
CA GLY A 129 4.83 2.20 14.13
C GLY A 129 3.62 3.14 14.07
N ALA A 130 2.94 3.35 15.20
CA ALA A 130 2.40 4.68 15.44
C ALA A 130 3.60 5.61 15.60
N HIS A 131 3.97 6.33 14.55
CA HIS A 131 4.96 7.38 14.70
C HIS A 131 4.27 8.52 15.44
N THR A 132 4.50 8.58 16.75
CA THR A 132 4.09 9.73 17.54
C THR A 132 4.87 10.95 17.06
N LEU A 133 4.21 11.88 16.37
CA LEU A 133 4.72 13.22 16.19
C LEU A 133 4.54 13.95 17.53
N ASP A 134 5.64 14.16 18.26
CA ASP A 134 5.67 14.93 19.51
C ASP A 134 6.35 16.29 19.27
N LEU A 135 5.53 17.34 19.20
CA LEU A 135 5.98 18.73 19.08
C LEU A 135 5.87 19.47 20.41
N SER A 136 5.73 18.74 21.52
CA SER A 136 5.66 19.30 22.85
C SER A 136 7.07 19.65 23.34
N GLY A 137 7.42 20.93 23.29
CA GLY A 137 8.66 21.44 23.88
C GLY A 137 8.65 21.49 25.43
N ALA A 138 7.86 20.63 26.09
CA ALA A 138 7.37 20.68 27.49
C ALA A 138 5.95 21.25 27.70
N LEU A 139 4.95 20.79 26.91
CA LEU A 139 3.54 20.97 27.31
C LEU A 139 3.16 19.89 28.36
N PRO A 140 2.55 20.24 29.50
CA PRO A 140 2.19 19.24 30.50
C PRO A 140 1.06 18.33 30.00
N ALA A 141 1.18 17.02 30.20
CA ALA A 141 0.12 16.02 29.98
C ALA A 141 -1.25 16.39 30.62
N ALA A 142 -1.23 17.30 31.60
CA ALA A 142 -2.40 17.88 32.22
C ALA A 142 -3.37 18.58 31.25
N LEU A 143 -2.91 19.15 30.12
CA LEU A 143 -3.81 19.80 29.15
C LEU A 143 -4.62 18.79 28.33
N ALA A 144 -4.05 17.63 28.01
CA ALA A 144 -4.80 16.55 27.35
C ALA A 144 -5.90 15.99 28.27
N GLN A 145 -5.62 15.91 29.57
CA GLN A 145 -6.62 15.48 30.57
C GLN A 145 -7.83 16.43 30.65
N ILE A 146 -7.68 17.71 30.30
CA ILE A 146 -8.80 18.66 30.24
C ILE A 146 -9.77 18.26 29.14
N PHE A 147 -9.26 17.97 27.93
CA PHE A 147 -10.07 17.50 26.80
C PHE A 147 -10.83 16.21 27.18
N ASP A 148 -10.15 15.23 27.75
CA ASP A 148 -10.78 13.96 28.12
C ASP A 148 -11.77 14.10 29.30
N SER A 149 -11.59 15.09 30.18
CA SER A 149 -12.47 15.31 31.34
C SER A 149 -13.85 15.88 30.99
N GLN A 150 -14.00 16.52 29.82
CA GLN A 150 -15.24 17.15 29.33
C GLN A 150 -15.84 18.20 30.30
N ARG A 151 -15.10 18.67 31.31
CA ARG A 151 -15.58 19.64 32.30
C ARG A 151 -15.28 21.06 31.85
N GLY A 152 -16.30 21.93 31.91
CA GLY A 152 -16.13 23.37 31.69
C GLY A 152 -15.88 23.76 30.22
N CYS A 153 -16.33 22.94 29.26
CA CYS A 153 -16.20 23.29 27.84
C CYS A 153 -16.93 24.59 27.53
N ASP A 154 -16.19 25.54 26.98
CA ASP A 154 -16.68 26.80 26.46
C ASP A 154 -16.66 26.83 24.92
N LEU A 155 -16.28 25.73 24.26
CA LEU A 155 -16.31 25.59 22.81
C LEU A 155 -16.98 24.28 22.42
N THR A 156 -17.79 24.31 21.36
CA THR A 156 -18.38 23.10 20.77
C THR A 156 -17.86 22.91 19.36
N VAL A 157 -17.35 21.71 19.06
CA VAL A 157 -16.83 21.36 17.74
C VAL A 157 -17.78 20.37 17.09
N ALA A 158 -18.49 20.80 16.05
CA ALA A 158 -19.36 19.94 15.27
C ALA A 158 -18.58 19.40 14.06
N VAL A 159 -18.22 18.12 14.07
CA VAL A 159 -17.58 17.44 12.95
C VAL A 159 -18.66 16.83 12.07
N LYS A 160 -18.73 17.27 10.81
CA LYS A 160 -19.75 16.85 9.85
C LYS A 160 -19.08 16.12 8.70
N ALA A 161 -19.55 14.90 8.42
CA ALA A 161 -19.16 14.13 7.25
C ALA A 161 -20.37 13.86 6.35
N ASP A 162 -20.14 13.83 5.04
CA ASP A 162 -21.20 13.55 4.08
C ASP A 162 -21.80 12.16 4.32
N GLY A 163 -23.13 12.13 4.51
CA GLY A 163 -23.86 10.89 4.79
C GLY A 163 -23.70 10.34 6.21
N ALA A 164 -23.01 11.05 7.12
CA ALA A 164 -22.86 10.66 8.52
C ALA A 164 -23.56 11.65 9.47
N GLU A 165 -23.99 11.15 10.63
CA GLU A 165 -24.51 12.01 11.69
C GLU A 165 -23.40 12.93 12.23
N PRO A 166 -23.68 14.22 12.49
CA PRO A 166 -22.68 15.13 13.03
C PRO A 166 -22.16 14.68 14.39
N LEU A 167 -20.83 14.58 14.52
CA LEU A 167 -20.16 14.29 15.78
C LEU A 167 -19.92 15.59 16.53
N SER A 168 -20.60 15.78 17.67
CA SER A 168 -20.40 16.94 18.55
C SER A 168 -19.34 16.63 19.60
N LEU A 169 -18.23 17.36 19.56
CA LEU A 169 -17.11 17.24 20.49
C LEU A 169 -17.03 18.47 21.39
N CYS A 170 -16.76 18.21 22.67
CA CYS A 170 -16.56 19.23 23.69
C CYS A 170 -15.11 19.74 23.62
N ALA A 171 -14.92 21.05 23.58
CA ALA A 171 -13.60 21.67 23.56
C ALA A 171 -13.55 22.88 24.51
N HIS A 172 -12.34 23.33 24.77
CA HIS A 172 -12.03 24.50 25.59
C HIS A 172 -11.19 25.50 24.81
N SER A 173 -11.50 26.79 24.94
CA SER A 173 -10.78 27.96 24.39
C SER A 173 -9.28 27.97 24.69
N LEU A 174 -8.79 27.19 25.66
CA LEU A 174 -7.37 26.96 25.90
C LEU A 174 -6.62 26.45 24.67
N ILE A 175 -7.32 25.80 23.73
CA ILE A 175 -6.80 25.40 22.42
C ILE A 175 -6.16 26.56 21.65
N LEU A 176 -6.72 27.77 21.78
CA LEU A 176 -6.21 29.01 21.20
C LEU A 176 -4.87 29.43 21.82
N THR A 177 -4.62 29.07 23.07
CA THR A 177 -3.40 29.46 23.78
C THR A 177 -2.33 28.38 23.80
N SER A 178 -2.71 27.10 23.63
CA SER A 178 -1.79 25.95 23.67
C SER A 178 -1.08 25.70 22.36
N ASN A 179 -1.71 26.01 21.22
CA ASN A 179 -1.09 25.89 19.90
C ASN A 179 -1.29 27.19 19.11
N PRO A 180 -0.22 27.92 18.73
CA PRO A 180 -0.32 29.11 17.90
C PRO A 180 -1.01 28.86 16.55
N GLU A 181 -0.89 27.65 15.99
CA GLU A 181 -1.58 27.25 14.75
C GLU A 181 -3.10 27.21 14.94
N ALA A 182 -3.59 26.99 16.16
CA ALA A 182 -5.02 26.96 16.49
C ALA A 182 -5.66 28.36 16.42
N GLN A 183 -4.91 29.43 16.69
CA GLN A 183 -5.49 30.78 16.81
C GLN A 183 -6.18 31.27 15.53
N ALA A 184 -5.75 30.79 14.36
CA ALA A 184 -6.35 31.15 13.08
C ALA A 184 -7.64 30.39 12.77
N LEU A 185 -7.96 29.33 13.52
CA LEU A 185 -8.94 28.31 13.15
C LEU A 185 -10.16 28.27 14.07
N TRP A 186 -9.96 28.60 15.34
CA TRP A 186 -10.98 28.46 16.35
C TRP A 186 -11.58 29.81 16.72
N SER A 187 -12.89 29.81 16.93
CA SER A 187 -13.69 30.99 17.23
C SER A 187 -13.59 31.40 18.71
N GLU A 188 -14.15 32.57 19.06
CA GLU A 188 -14.19 33.06 20.45
C GLU A 188 -14.95 32.11 21.40
N PRO A 189 -14.67 32.15 22.73
CA PRO A 189 -15.39 31.36 23.72
C PRO A 189 -16.92 31.50 23.59
N GLY A 190 -17.65 30.39 23.69
CA GLY A 190 -19.11 30.31 23.57
C GLY A 190 -19.62 30.03 22.16
N SER A 191 -18.73 29.85 21.18
CA SER A 191 -19.09 29.60 19.79
C SER A 191 -19.11 28.11 19.42
N THR A 192 -19.78 27.81 18.30
CA THR A 192 -19.73 26.50 17.66
C THR A 192 -18.81 26.58 16.44
N VAL A 193 -17.83 25.68 16.37
CA VAL A 193 -16.95 25.52 15.21
C VAL A 193 -17.41 24.29 14.44
N THR A 194 -17.62 24.43 13.14
CA THR A 194 -18.00 23.31 12.27
C THR A 194 -16.81 22.88 11.44
N MET A 195 -16.46 21.60 11.53
CA MET A 195 -15.41 20.97 10.74
C MET A 195 -16.05 20.03 9.74
N GLU A 196 -15.94 20.36 8.45
CA GLU A 196 -16.37 19.46 7.38
C GLU A 196 -15.23 18.49 7.05
N VAL A 197 -15.50 17.19 7.14
CA VAL A 197 -14.52 16.13 6.93
C VAL A 197 -15.08 15.07 6.00
N ASP A 198 -14.21 14.42 5.21
CA ASP A 198 -14.63 13.25 4.44
C ASP A 198 -15.04 12.13 5.41
N ALA A 199 -15.99 11.27 5.00
CA ALA A 199 -16.44 10.14 5.81
C ALA A 199 -15.29 9.20 6.22
N GLU A 200 -14.29 9.00 5.34
CA GLU A 200 -13.09 8.20 5.62
C GLU A 200 -12.20 8.81 6.72
N CYS A 201 -12.30 10.12 6.95
CA CYS A 201 -11.48 10.85 7.93
C CYS A 201 -12.21 11.12 9.25
N LEU A 202 -13.47 10.71 9.37
CA LEU A 202 -14.22 10.84 10.62
C LEU A 202 -13.56 10.12 11.82
N PRO A 203 -13.00 8.90 11.68
CA PRO A 203 -12.37 8.20 12.80
C PRO A 203 -11.19 8.95 13.43
N VAL A 204 -10.47 9.77 12.65
CA VAL A 204 -9.26 10.47 13.10
C VAL A 204 -9.54 11.89 13.60
N ALA A 205 -10.77 12.38 13.47
CA ALA A 205 -11.14 13.76 13.81
C ALA A 205 -10.95 14.08 15.30
N THR A 206 -11.29 13.14 16.18
CA THR A 206 -11.11 13.30 17.63
C THR A 206 -9.63 13.45 18.00
N ASP A 207 -8.76 12.63 17.41
CA ASP A 207 -7.32 12.66 17.67
C ASP A 207 -6.67 13.94 17.11
N PHE A 208 -7.14 14.40 15.95
CA PHE A 208 -6.73 15.68 15.37
C PHE A 208 -7.12 16.88 16.25
N ILE A 209 -8.30 16.86 16.88
CA ILE A 209 -8.68 17.92 17.82
C ILE A 209 -7.83 17.83 19.10
N ARG A 210 -7.58 16.61 19.61
CA ARG A 210 -6.71 16.38 20.77
C ARG A 210 -5.28 16.89 20.52
N TYR A 211 -4.77 16.77 19.29
CA TYR A 211 -3.45 17.26 18.89
C TYR A 211 -3.23 18.74 19.20
N PHE A 212 -4.25 19.60 19.12
CA PHE A 212 -4.06 21.02 19.46
C PHE A 212 -3.85 21.27 20.98
N TYR A 213 -4.25 20.32 21.84
CA TYR A 213 -3.98 20.36 23.27
C TYR A 213 -2.65 19.70 23.63
N SER A 214 -2.38 18.53 23.05
CA SER A 214 -1.23 17.70 23.42
C SER A 214 0.03 18.02 22.61
N ARG A 215 -0.11 18.63 21.42
CA ARG A 215 0.91 18.72 20.37
C ARG A 215 1.49 17.35 20.01
N ARG A 216 0.70 16.30 20.24
CA ARG A 216 1.05 14.89 20.07
C ARG A 216 -0.03 14.17 19.27
N ILE A 217 0.37 13.47 18.22
CA ILE A 217 -0.54 12.63 17.42
C ILE A 217 0.20 11.44 16.82
N ASP A 218 -0.50 10.32 16.76
CA ASP A 218 0.02 9.09 16.18
C ASP A 218 -0.29 9.04 14.69
N VAL A 219 0.78 9.03 13.88
CA VAL A 219 0.68 8.99 12.43
C VAL A 219 1.08 7.60 11.94
N SER A 220 0.25 7.03 11.08
CA SER A 220 0.39 5.70 10.51
C SER A 220 -0.10 5.69 9.06
N LEU A 221 0.28 4.64 8.33
CA LEU A 221 -0.13 4.42 6.95
C LEU A 221 -1.64 4.59 6.68
N PRO A 222 -2.55 4.01 7.50
CA PRO A 222 -3.99 4.17 7.29
C PRO A 222 -4.52 5.58 7.52
N ASN A 223 -3.86 6.37 8.39
CA ASN A 223 -4.39 7.65 8.84
C ASN A 223 -3.67 8.87 8.23
N VAL A 224 -2.47 8.70 7.68
CA VAL A 224 -1.59 9.79 7.22
C VAL A 224 -2.25 10.68 6.16
N LYS A 225 -3.05 10.10 5.25
CA LYS A 225 -3.83 10.85 4.25
C LYS A 225 -4.89 11.74 4.87
N CYS A 226 -5.62 11.22 5.85
CA CYS A 226 -6.64 11.99 6.55
C CYS A 226 -6.02 13.06 7.45
N LEU A 227 -4.93 12.73 8.15
CA LEU A 227 -4.21 13.71 8.97
C LEU A 227 -3.59 14.81 8.14
N HIS A 228 -2.97 14.49 7.00
CA HIS A 228 -2.47 15.49 6.05
C HIS A 228 -3.59 16.40 5.54
N LYS A 229 -4.74 15.82 5.17
CA LYS A 229 -5.90 16.59 4.67
C LYS A 229 -6.44 17.53 5.73
N LEU A 230 -6.70 17.02 6.93
CA LEU A 230 -7.18 17.83 8.06
C LEU A 230 -6.16 18.92 8.42
N ALA A 231 -4.88 18.59 8.45
CA ALA A 231 -3.82 19.55 8.74
C ALA A 231 -3.75 20.67 7.69
N SER A 232 -3.94 20.34 6.41
CA SER A 232 -3.98 21.32 5.32
C SER A 232 -5.21 22.24 5.42
N VAL A 233 -6.42 21.67 5.57
CA VAL A 233 -7.68 22.42 5.65
C VAL A 233 -7.73 23.30 6.89
N PHE A 234 -7.29 22.76 8.02
CA PHE A 234 -7.28 23.43 9.31
C PHE A 234 -5.87 23.87 9.70
N GLY A 235 -5.05 24.33 8.75
CA GLY A 235 -3.85 25.14 9.02
C GLY A 235 -2.79 24.60 10.00
N ALA A 236 -2.74 23.30 10.28
CA ALA A 236 -1.74 22.66 11.13
C ALA A 236 -0.47 22.35 10.33
N GLN A 237 0.29 23.39 9.98
CA GLN A 237 1.40 23.33 9.02
C GLN A 237 2.48 22.31 9.40
N GLN A 238 2.83 22.19 10.69
CA GLN A 238 3.85 21.24 11.15
C GLN A 238 3.42 19.78 10.94
N LEU A 239 2.16 19.47 11.27
CA LEU A 239 1.60 18.14 11.04
C LEU A 239 1.45 17.85 9.54
N GLN A 240 1.00 18.83 8.75
CA GLN A 240 0.92 18.71 7.29
C GLN A 240 2.29 18.37 6.69
N ALA A 241 3.34 19.14 7.03
CA ALA A 241 4.69 18.90 6.52
C ALA A 241 5.26 17.54 6.95
N TYR A 242 4.96 17.11 8.17
CA TYR A 242 5.36 15.79 8.66
C TYR A 242 4.69 14.65 7.88
N CYS A 243 3.37 14.71 7.71
CA CYS A 243 2.64 13.73 6.90
C CYS A 243 3.09 13.76 5.43
N ALA A 244 3.37 14.94 4.88
CA ALA A 244 3.92 15.11 3.54
C ALA A 244 5.29 14.42 3.38
N GLY A 245 6.16 14.57 4.39
CA GLY A 245 7.44 13.88 4.46
C GLY A 245 7.29 12.36 4.54
N LEU A 246 6.31 11.86 5.29
CA LEU A 246 6.02 10.43 5.35
C LEU A 246 5.61 9.86 3.99
N PHE A 247 4.82 10.58 3.18
CA PHE A 247 4.52 10.13 1.82
C PHE A 247 5.76 9.88 0.95
N ALA A 248 6.86 10.61 1.20
CA ALA A 248 8.13 10.36 0.52
C ALA A 248 8.79 9.03 0.93
N PHE A 249 8.49 8.51 2.11
CA PHE A 249 8.91 7.17 2.56
C PHE A 249 7.97 6.07 2.08
N LEU A 250 6.71 6.39 1.80
CA LEU A 250 5.73 5.41 1.30
C LEU A 250 5.84 5.18 -0.21
N LEU A 251 6.18 6.22 -0.97
CA LEU A 251 6.36 6.15 -2.43
C LEU A 251 7.36 5.07 -2.88
N PRO A 252 8.49 4.84 -2.20
CA PRO A 252 9.43 3.78 -2.53
C PRO A 252 9.06 2.39 -2.00
N GLU A 253 8.26 2.30 -0.93
CA GLU A 253 7.99 1.05 -0.21
C GLU A 253 6.78 0.27 -0.74
N ASP A 254 5.83 0.90 -1.45
CA ASP A 254 4.59 0.24 -1.92
C ASP A 254 4.30 0.39 -3.45
N LEU A 255 5.04 -0.41 -4.24
CA LEU A 255 4.63 -1.41 -5.25
C LEU A 255 3.61 -1.16 -6.41
N SER A 256 3.10 0.04 -6.71
CA SER A 256 2.49 0.26 -8.04
C SER A 256 2.53 1.70 -8.55
N PHE A 257 2.66 1.87 -9.87
CA PHE A 257 2.51 3.18 -10.50
C PHE A 257 1.13 3.79 -10.28
N GLN A 258 0.10 2.99 -9.98
CA GLN A 258 -1.23 3.48 -9.65
C GLN A 258 -1.21 4.27 -8.33
N THR A 259 -0.52 3.78 -7.31
CA THR A 259 -0.38 4.46 -6.01
C THR A 259 0.28 5.84 -6.16
N ALA A 260 1.35 5.93 -6.94
CA ALA A 260 2.03 7.20 -7.21
C ALA A 260 1.14 8.18 -8.02
N LEU A 261 0.32 7.68 -8.95
CA LEU A 261 -0.65 8.49 -9.69
C LEU A 261 -1.80 8.98 -8.80
N ASP A 262 -2.30 8.12 -7.91
CA ASP A 262 -3.35 8.46 -6.95
C ASP A 262 -2.86 9.49 -5.93
N LEU A 263 -1.62 9.35 -5.46
CA LEU A 263 -0.98 10.31 -4.57
C LEU A 263 -0.71 11.66 -5.27
N HIS A 264 -0.28 11.64 -6.53
CA HIS A 264 -0.14 12.87 -7.33
C HIS A 264 -1.49 13.56 -7.54
N ALA A 265 -2.55 12.80 -7.86
CA ALA A 265 -3.90 13.35 -7.98
C ALA A 265 -4.39 13.95 -6.65
N TYR A 266 -4.09 13.30 -5.54
CA TYR A 266 -4.34 13.83 -4.20
C TYR A 266 -3.56 15.12 -3.92
N ALA A 267 -2.27 15.18 -4.25
CA ALA A 267 -1.43 16.37 -4.10
C ALA A 267 -2.00 17.58 -4.83
N LEU A 268 -2.46 17.37 -6.07
CA LEU A 268 -3.14 18.41 -6.86
C LEU A 268 -4.46 18.86 -6.23
N ALA A 269 -5.27 17.92 -5.73
CA ALA A 269 -6.53 18.23 -5.06
C ALA A 269 -6.31 19.07 -3.79
N MET A 270 -5.20 18.81 -3.08
CA MET A 270 -4.80 19.54 -1.87
C MET A 270 -4.01 20.83 -2.16
N GLN A 271 -3.67 21.10 -3.42
CA GLN A 271 -2.77 22.20 -3.81
C GLN A 271 -1.43 22.18 -3.06
N ASP A 272 -0.88 20.99 -2.85
CA ASP A 272 0.40 20.81 -2.15
C ASP A 272 1.55 20.67 -3.15
N PRO A 273 2.32 21.74 -3.43
CA PRO A 273 3.38 21.71 -4.43
C PRO A 273 4.57 20.86 -4.01
N THR A 274 4.77 20.65 -2.71
CA THR A 274 5.87 19.85 -2.20
C THR A 274 5.59 18.37 -2.45
N LEU A 275 4.37 17.93 -2.12
CA LEU A 275 3.93 16.57 -2.38
C LEU A 275 3.82 16.28 -3.88
N GLU A 276 3.36 17.25 -4.68
CA GLU A 276 3.31 17.15 -6.14
C GLU A 276 4.71 16.92 -6.72
N GLU A 277 5.69 17.75 -6.36
CA GLU A 277 7.07 17.63 -6.85
C GLU A 277 7.68 16.28 -6.47
N LEU A 278 7.45 15.79 -5.24
CA LEU A 278 7.92 14.47 -4.81
C LEU A 278 7.36 13.34 -5.71
N CYS A 279 6.06 13.41 -6.04
CA CYS A 279 5.44 12.43 -6.92
C CYS A 279 5.97 12.53 -8.35
N VAL A 280 6.08 13.74 -8.91
CA VAL A 280 6.59 13.97 -10.27
C VAL A 280 8.04 13.52 -10.38
N GLN A 281 8.87 13.83 -9.39
CA GLN A 281 10.27 13.43 -9.35
C GLN A 281 10.41 11.91 -9.31
N PHE A 282 9.65 11.23 -8.44
CA PHE A 282 9.64 9.77 -8.36
C PHE A 282 9.23 9.13 -9.69
N LEU A 283 8.15 9.61 -10.31
CA LEU A 283 7.65 9.12 -11.59
C LEU A 283 8.62 9.40 -12.74
N ALA A 284 9.31 10.55 -12.74
CA ALA A 284 10.30 10.88 -13.76
C ALA A 284 11.53 9.96 -13.70
N TRP A 285 11.98 9.61 -12.49
CA TRP A 285 13.10 8.68 -12.29
C TRP A 285 12.75 7.23 -12.61
N ASN A 286 11.48 6.86 -12.50
CA ASN A 286 10.99 5.52 -12.81
C ASN A 286 10.21 5.48 -14.14
N PHE A 287 10.45 6.46 -15.02
CA PHE A 287 9.62 6.66 -16.21
C PHE A 287 9.65 5.47 -17.18
N GLU A 288 10.82 4.84 -17.37
CA GLU A 288 10.92 3.60 -18.15
C GLU A 288 9.95 2.51 -17.65
N ALA A 289 9.95 2.24 -16.35
CA ALA A 289 9.05 1.27 -15.75
C ALA A 289 7.59 1.75 -15.77
N LEU A 290 7.34 3.06 -15.65
CA LEU A 290 5.99 3.64 -15.77
C LEU A 290 5.41 3.37 -17.17
N THR A 291 6.20 3.51 -18.23
CA THR A 291 5.73 3.27 -19.61
C THR A 291 5.37 1.82 -19.90
N GLY A 292 5.90 0.87 -19.11
CA GLY A 292 5.54 -0.54 -19.20
C GLY A 292 4.41 -0.96 -18.27
N ALA A 293 3.91 -0.06 -17.42
CA ALA A 293 2.89 -0.36 -16.43
C ALA A 293 1.48 -0.33 -17.03
N GLU A 294 0.56 -1.14 -16.49
CA GLU A 294 -0.86 -1.10 -16.88
C GLU A 294 -1.51 0.27 -16.67
N ALA A 295 -0.99 1.08 -15.75
CA ALA A 295 -1.47 2.42 -15.48
C ALA A 295 -1.02 3.46 -16.54
N TRP A 296 -0.08 3.12 -17.44
CA TRP A 296 0.47 4.05 -18.43
C TRP A 296 -0.60 4.80 -19.24
N PRO A 297 -1.63 4.14 -19.83
CA PRO A 297 -2.66 4.82 -20.61
C PRO A 297 -3.52 5.79 -19.78
N ARG A 298 -3.53 5.63 -18.45
CA ARG A 298 -4.32 6.44 -17.51
C ARG A 298 -3.56 7.67 -17.00
N VAL A 299 -2.28 7.82 -17.36
CA VAL A 299 -1.47 8.98 -16.97
C VAL A 299 -2.11 10.26 -17.53
N PRO A 300 -2.50 11.23 -16.68
CA PRO A 300 -3.12 12.48 -17.14
C PRO A 300 -2.19 13.30 -18.02
N THR A 301 -2.74 13.99 -19.04
CA THR A 301 -1.95 14.82 -19.96
C THR A 301 -1.14 15.93 -19.26
N ALA A 302 -1.68 16.47 -18.15
CA ALA A 302 -0.98 17.49 -17.37
C ALA A 302 0.27 16.92 -16.70
N LEU A 303 0.15 15.74 -16.07
CA LEU A 303 1.27 15.03 -15.47
C LEU A 303 2.29 14.59 -16.54
N LEU A 304 1.83 14.08 -17.68
CA LEU A 304 2.73 13.71 -18.77
C LEU A 304 3.55 14.92 -19.25
N ARG A 305 2.92 16.10 -19.37
CA ARG A 305 3.64 17.33 -19.71
C ARG A 305 4.68 17.70 -18.64
N ALA A 306 4.32 17.57 -17.36
CA ALA A 306 5.25 17.82 -16.26
C ALA A 306 6.46 16.86 -16.33
N LEU A 307 6.22 15.57 -16.55
CA LEU A 307 7.27 14.55 -16.71
C LEU A 307 8.19 14.85 -17.91
N LEU A 308 7.61 15.13 -19.08
CA LEU A 308 8.36 15.42 -20.30
C LEU A 308 9.19 16.72 -20.22
N SER A 309 8.86 17.61 -19.28
CA SER A 309 9.63 18.83 -19.04
C SER A 309 10.86 18.63 -18.15
N ARG A 310 11.04 17.44 -17.56
CA ARG A 310 12.16 17.14 -16.65
C ARG A 310 13.42 16.76 -17.42
N SER A 311 14.55 17.36 -17.04
CA SER A 311 15.87 16.99 -17.55
C SER A 311 16.36 15.61 -17.10
N GLU A 312 15.83 15.13 -15.98
CA GLU A 312 16.20 13.87 -15.33
C GLU A 312 15.25 12.71 -15.65
N LEU A 313 14.42 12.86 -16.70
CA LEU A 313 13.53 11.81 -17.18
C LEU A 313 14.31 10.55 -17.57
N ALA A 314 14.05 9.44 -16.89
CA ALA A 314 14.76 8.19 -17.12
C ALA A 314 14.12 7.40 -18.28
N VAL A 315 14.70 7.54 -19.48
CA VAL A 315 14.30 6.79 -20.68
C VAL A 315 15.50 6.05 -21.28
N PRO A 316 15.30 4.84 -21.85
CA PRO A 316 16.39 4.06 -22.42
C PRO A 316 16.85 4.59 -23.79
N SER A 317 15.96 5.24 -24.55
CA SER A 317 16.29 5.96 -25.80
C SER A 317 15.16 6.91 -26.22
N GLU A 318 15.44 7.87 -27.10
CA GLU A 318 14.41 8.72 -27.71
C GLU A 318 13.37 7.91 -28.50
N LEU A 319 13.80 6.82 -29.16
CA LEU A 319 12.90 5.93 -29.87
C LEU A 319 11.91 5.26 -28.90
N ALA A 320 12.40 4.77 -27.76
CA ALA A 320 11.56 4.15 -26.73
C ALA A 320 10.53 5.15 -26.17
N LEU A 321 10.96 6.40 -25.94
CA LEU A 321 10.07 7.48 -25.52
C LEU A 321 8.97 7.73 -26.56
N LEU A 322 9.32 7.85 -27.84
CA LEU A 322 8.34 8.07 -28.91
C LEU A 322 7.36 6.90 -29.03
N THR A 323 7.83 5.66 -28.92
CA THR A 323 6.94 4.49 -28.94
C THR A 323 5.99 4.44 -27.76
N ALA A 324 6.46 4.81 -26.56
CA ALA A 324 5.62 4.87 -25.37
C ALA A 324 4.55 5.96 -25.48
N LEU A 325 4.91 7.14 -25.99
CA LEU A 325 3.97 8.25 -26.22
C LEU A 325 2.93 7.92 -27.29
N ASP A 326 3.32 7.22 -28.36
CA ASP A 326 2.41 6.76 -29.41
C ASP A 326 1.42 5.71 -28.85
N ALA A 327 1.88 4.77 -28.03
CA ALA A 327 1.02 3.82 -27.31
C ALA A 327 0.04 4.55 -26.35
N TRP A 328 0.55 5.47 -25.52
CA TRP A 328 -0.26 6.30 -24.62
C TRP A 328 -1.37 7.04 -25.37
N SER A 329 -1.02 7.66 -26.51
CA SER A 329 -1.96 8.45 -27.29
C SER A 329 -3.10 7.61 -27.89
N ARG A 330 -2.80 6.39 -28.32
CA ARG A 330 -3.77 5.48 -28.94
C ARG A 330 -4.75 4.91 -27.93
N GLU A 331 -4.29 4.58 -26.75
CA GLU A 331 -5.12 4.00 -25.69
C GLU A 331 -5.86 5.06 -24.87
N GLY A 332 -5.24 6.24 -24.66
CA GLY A 332 -5.86 7.37 -23.96
C GLY A 332 -7.06 7.98 -24.71
N LEU A 333 -7.12 7.82 -26.04
CA LEU A 333 -8.25 8.27 -26.88
C LEU A 333 -9.48 7.33 -26.85
N LEU A 334 -9.36 6.13 -26.27
CA LEU A 334 -10.47 5.17 -26.14
C LEU A 334 -11.30 5.36 -24.86
N LEU A 335 -10.89 6.24 -23.96
CA LEU A 335 -11.67 6.65 -22.79
C LEU A 335 -12.66 7.77 -23.18
N PRO A 336 -13.96 7.67 -22.82
CA PRO A 336 -14.97 8.63 -23.29
C PRO A 336 -14.69 10.04 -22.74
N LEU A 337 -14.32 10.95 -23.64
CA LEU A 337 -14.16 12.37 -23.34
C LEU A 337 -15.48 12.97 -22.80
N PRO A 338 -15.44 13.76 -21.71
CA PRO A 338 -16.62 14.48 -21.23
C PRO A 338 -17.18 15.39 -22.34
N ARG A 339 -18.49 15.31 -22.59
CA ARG A 339 -19.21 16.01 -23.68
C ARG A 339 -18.94 17.52 -23.80
N ARG A 340 -18.36 18.17 -22.78
CA ARG A 340 -18.03 19.61 -22.78
C ARG A 340 -16.86 19.98 -23.70
N LEU A 341 -15.93 19.07 -23.99
CA LEU A 341 -14.76 19.35 -24.85
C LEU A 341 -15.08 19.28 -26.36
N LEU A 342 -16.15 18.57 -26.75
CA LEU A 342 -16.60 18.48 -28.14
C LEU A 342 -17.26 19.77 -28.67
N GLN A 343 -17.60 20.72 -27.79
CA GLN A 343 -18.24 21.99 -28.18
C GLN A 343 -17.26 23.14 -28.40
N GLN A 344 -15.95 22.95 -28.17
CA GLN A 344 -14.95 24.02 -28.23
C GLN A 344 -13.90 23.87 -29.35
N LEU A 345 -14.03 22.87 -30.24
CA LEU A 345 -13.17 22.78 -31.42
C LEU A 345 -13.74 23.68 -32.54
N PRO A 346 -12.96 24.64 -33.08
CA PRO A 346 -13.43 25.49 -34.16
C PRO A 346 -13.36 24.73 -35.49
N GLY A 347 -14.53 24.53 -36.10
CA GLY A 347 -14.66 24.18 -37.52
C GLY A 347 -14.42 22.71 -37.87
N GLY A 348 -15.47 21.89 -37.74
CA GLY A 348 -15.55 20.58 -38.38
C GLY A 348 -17.00 20.13 -38.37
N HIS A 349 -17.66 20.13 -39.53
CA HIS A 349 -19.02 19.66 -39.70
C HIS A 349 -19.20 18.25 -39.09
N PRO A 350 -20.36 17.94 -38.49
CA PRO A 350 -20.62 16.62 -37.95
C PRO A 350 -20.58 15.58 -39.09
N PRO A 351 -20.06 14.36 -38.86
CA PRO A 351 -20.21 13.30 -39.83
C PRO A 351 -21.70 12.97 -39.95
N LEU A 352 -22.23 13.08 -41.16
CA LEU A 352 -23.56 12.60 -41.50
C LEU A 352 -23.61 11.08 -41.25
N LEU A 353 -24.50 10.64 -40.36
CA LEU A 353 -24.90 9.23 -40.29
C LEU A 353 -25.51 8.83 -41.66
N PRO A 354 -25.21 7.64 -42.19
CA PRO A 354 -25.95 7.11 -43.31
C PRO A 354 -27.20 6.41 -42.77
N ASP A 355 -28.34 7.10 -42.79
CA ASP A 355 -29.63 6.43 -42.89
C ASP A 355 -30.63 7.32 -43.64
N GLN A 356 -31.30 6.68 -44.60
CA GLN A 356 -32.42 7.15 -45.44
C GLN A 356 -32.07 7.85 -46.77
N LEU A 357 -31.89 7.03 -47.81
CA LEU A 357 -32.42 7.32 -49.14
C LEU A 357 -33.28 6.14 -49.61
N LEU A 358 -34.60 6.29 -49.50
CA LEU A 358 -35.58 5.50 -50.24
C LEU A 358 -35.84 6.19 -51.59
N GLY A 359 -35.63 5.43 -52.68
CA GLY A 359 -36.44 5.56 -53.89
C GLY A 359 -35.83 6.32 -55.07
N GLY A 360 -35.59 5.59 -56.17
CA GLY A 360 -35.46 6.16 -57.52
C GLY A 360 -34.39 5.46 -58.36
N GLY A 361 -34.80 4.55 -59.24
CA GLY A 361 -33.91 3.67 -60.00
C GLY A 361 -33.10 4.36 -61.10
N LEU A 362 -32.02 3.69 -61.53
CA LEU A 362 -31.95 3.01 -62.83
C LEU A 362 -30.59 2.28 -62.96
N ALA A 363 -30.69 1.00 -63.33
CA ALA A 363 -29.80 0.18 -64.15
C ALA A 363 -28.26 0.27 -63.99
N GLY A 364 -27.64 -0.88 -63.68
CA GLY A 364 -26.23 -1.13 -63.94
C GLY A 364 -25.67 -2.25 -63.07
N GLY A 365 -25.83 -3.50 -63.49
CA GLY A 365 -25.44 -4.68 -62.71
C GLY A 365 -23.94 -4.88 -62.54
N CYS A 366 -23.59 -5.57 -61.47
CA CYS A 366 -22.57 -6.64 -61.43
C CYS A 366 -22.65 -7.35 -60.07
N ARG A 367 -22.78 -8.67 -60.10
CA ARG A 367 -23.02 -9.58 -58.96
C ARG A 367 -21.67 -10.21 -58.54
N PRO A 368 -21.29 -10.27 -57.25
CA PRO A 368 -20.26 -11.20 -56.79
C PRO A 368 -20.91 -12.47 -56.19
N PRO A 369 -20.23 -13.63 -56.24
CA PRO A 369 -20.79 -14.90 -55.80
C PRO A 369 -20.54 -15.20 -54.31
N GLY A 370 -21.49 -15.92 -53.71
CA GLY A 370 -21.21 -17.01 -52.78
C GLY A 370 -20.94 -16.66 -51.32
N ALA A 371 -22.00 -16.64 -50.52
CA ALA A 371 -21.92 -16.85 -49.08
C ALA A 371 -21.77 -18.35 -48.77
N HIS A 372 -20.91 -18.71 -47.81
CA HIS A 372 -21.02 -19.95 -47.04
C HIS A 372 -21.29 -19.58 -45.57
N PRO A 373 -22.29 -20.18 -44.91
CA PRO A 373 -22.58 -19.93 -43.50
C PRO A 373 -21.64 -20.73 -42.57
N PRO A 374 -21.38 -20.24 -41.34
CA PRO A 374 -20.59 -20.97 -40.35
C PRO A 374 -21.38 -22.14 -39.73
N PRO A 375 -20.70 -23.20 -39.24
CA PRO A 375 -21.34 -24.34 -38.60
C PRO A 375 -21.84 -24.02 -37.17
N PRO A 376 -22.85 -24.75 -36.66
CA PRO A 376 -23.43 -24.53 -35.33
C PRO A 376 -22.54 -25.06 -34.19
N PRO A 377 -22.72 -24.55 -32.95
CA PRO A 377 -21.92 -24.93 -31.79
C PRO A 377 -22.27 -26.33 -31.25
N GLU A 378 -21.25 -27.10 -30.86
CA GLU A 378 -21.37 -28.41 -30.21
C GLU A 378 -21.95 -28.30 -28.78
N ALA A 379 -22.83 -29.25 -28.45
CA ALA A 379 -23.46 -29.42 -27.15
C ALA A 379 -22.51 -30.05 -26.10
N PRO A 380 -22.71 -29.79 -24.80
CA PRO A 380 -21.85 -30.30 -23.74
C PRO A 380 -22.13 -31.79 -23.42
N PRO A 381 -21.13 -32.58 -23.01
CA PRO A 381 -21.36 -33.94 -22.55
C PRO A 381 -21.89 -33.96 -21.10
N SER A 382 -23.02 -34.64 -20.90
CA SER A 382 -23.55 -35.07 -19.60
C SER A 382 -22.89 -36.38 -19.09
N PRO A 383 -22.99 -36.68 -17.78
CA PRO A 383 -22.01 -37.48 -17.06
C PRO A 383 -22.27 -38.99 -17.16
N ARG A 384 -21.21 -39.76 -17.40
CA ARG A 384 -21.09 -41.16 -16.96
C ARG A 384 -20.37 -41.11 -15.62
N GLY A 385 -20.75 -41.79 -14.55
CA GLY A 385 -21.40 -43.08 -14.44
C GLY A 385 -20.65 -43.80 -13.32
N GLU A 386 -21.38 -44.15 -12.28
CA GLU A 386 -20.91 -44.62 -10.97
C GLU A 386 -20.02 -45.88 -11.06
N HIS A 387 -18.94 -45.90 -10.27
CA HIS A 387 -18.30 -47.14 -9.83
C HIS A 387 -18.06 -47.08 -8.32
N SER A 388 -18.88 -47.84 -7.59
CA SER A 388 -18.72 -48.16 -6.17
C SER A 388 -17.51 -49.06 -5.93
N PRO A 389 -16.85 -48.97 -4.75
CA PRO A 389 -15.81 -49.89 -4.32
C PRO A 389 -16.41 -51.11 -3.60
N ALA A 390 -15.77 -52.28 -3.72
CA ALA A 390 -16.07 -53.50 -2.97
C ALA A 390 -14.75 -54.11 -2.42
N PRO A 391 -14.77 -55.07 -1.48
CA PRO A 391 -14.62 -54.83 -0.05
C PRO A 391 -13.35 -55.46 0.57
N SER A 392 -13.01 -55.01 1.78
CA SER A 392 -11.88 -55.45 2.61
C SER A 392 -12.00 -56.91 3.12
N PRO A 393 -10.89 -57.64 3.29
CA PRO A 393 -10.85 -58.91 4.04
C PRO A 393 -10.54 -58.71 5.54
N PRO A 394 -10.78 -59.75 6.38
CA PRO A 394 -11.15 -59.59 7.79
C PRO A 394 -9.97 -59.53 8.79
N GLN A 395 -10.23 -58.91 9.93
CA GLN A 395 -9.41 -58.92 11.14
C GLN A 395 -9.37 -60.31 11.80
N GLN A 396 -8.22 -60.67 12.37
CA GLN A 396 -8.07 -61.72 13.38
C GLN A 396 -7.24 -61.20 14.58
N PRO A 397 -7.41 -61.82 15.77
CA PRO A 397 -7.50 -61.15 17.08
C PRO A 397 -6.18 -61.10 17.87
N PRO A 398 -6.11 -60.39 19.02
CA PRO A 398 -4.88 -60.23 19.79
C PRO A 398 -4.60 -61.42 20.72
N PRO A 399 -3.33 -61.70 21.08
CA PRO A 399 -3.03 -62.55 22.21
C PRO A 399 -3.11 -61.77 23.53
N ALA A 400 -3.65 -62.46 24.53
CA ALA A 400 -3.92 -61.98 25.87
C ALA A 400 -2.68 -61.90 26.77
N SER A 401 -2.78 -60.97 27.71
CA SER A 401 -2.17 -60.87 29.04
C SER A 401 -1.30 -62.03 29.55
N HIS A 402 -0.10 -61.69 30.01
CA HIS A 402 0.48 -62.30 31.21
C HIS A 402 0.71 -61.23 32.28
N THR A 403 0.03 -61.46 33.39
CA THR A 403 0.12 -60.83 34.70
C THR A 403 1.48 -61.11 35.35
N GLY A 404 2.05 -60.09 35.99
CA GLY A 404 3.18 -60.17 36.92
C GLY A 404 3.41 -58.77 37.51
N LEU A 405 2.57 -58.34 38.45
CA LEU A 405 2.87 -58.33 39.88
C LEU A 405 4.26 -57.77 40.24
N GLN A 406 4.20 -56.59 40.85
CA GLN A 406 4.81 -56.23 42.13
C GLN A 406 6.09 -55.36 42.19
N MET A 407 5.88 -54.27 42.92
CA MET A 407 6.76 -53.56 43.86
C MET A 407 7.62 -52.38 43.36
N SER A 408 7.11 -51.19 43.69
CA SER A 408 7.88 -50.00 44.06
C SER A 408 8.86 -50.30 45.22
N PRO A 409 9.91 -49.48 45.37
CA PRO A 409 9.91 -48.61 46.55
C PRO A 409 10.37 -47.17 46.30
N CYS A 410 9.73 -46.31 47.11
CA CYS A 410 10.09 -45.04 47.71
C CYS A 410 11.30 -44.21 47.25
N SER A 411 10.97 -42.93 47.11
CA SER A 411 11.71 -41.71 47.43
C SER A 411 12.96 -41.83 48.30
N HIS A 412 13.98 -41.07 47.92
CA HIS A 412 14.67 -40.15 48.82
C HIS A 412 15.15 -38.90 48.07
#